data_AF-A0A4S5CGK1-F1
#
_entry.id   AF-A0A4S5CGK1-F1
#
_cell.length_a   1.000
_cell.length_b   1.000
_cell.length_c   1.000
_cell.angle_alpha   90.00
_cell.angle_beta   90.00
_cell.angle_gamma   90.00
#
_symmetry.space_group_name_H-M   'P 1'
#
loop_
_entity.id
_entity.type
_entity.pdbx_description
1 polymer ?
#
loop_
_entity_poly.entity_id
_entity_poly.type
_entity_poly.pdbx_seq_one_letter_code
_entity_poly.pdbx_strand_id
1 'polypeptide(L)'
;MKEDAAHHLDASLTLSDLQALAVDSKSSVEVLKDIEAMNINSLSRLVAANPNSPPELLEVIRCHNGYSADVYEAALINPNVSLKSIQNEVARAVDGKAYVLKQILNSHSITSHVLCLFGSAISALNENVPQRTELLSDVIKHPCLVDDDFHRLAGEILVDFGHNRKFAEGVHSLAASKRELAHDQLEKLASFQIESLNTRLASRPDIFKSSSVVSLIMQVGGSGLVPIRLFKNPCLDLSVLLTGDVFSSATPEWIGKLFKHLESRLKEQDPKIFEAIGQGLLDLDRQMPSALGDVMLAHGHAELYQSIQSIFLAQKVESIASKGSIESLPDTLELTRPGRHL
;
A
#
# COMPACT_ATOMS: atom_id res chain seq x y z
N MET A 1 13.40 57.93 -4.12
CA MET A 1 12.18 58.57 -3.59
C MET A 1 11.20 57.46 -3.30
N LYS A 2 10.93 57.18 -2.03
CA LYS A 2 9.92 56.21 -1.61
C LYS A 2 8.56 56.91 -1.76
N GLU A 3 7.68 56.36 -2.57
CA GLU A 3 6.28 56.77 -2.58
C GLU A 3 5.69 56.45 -1.21
N ASP A 4 5.18 57.48 -0.52
CA ASP A 4 4.32 57.31 0.64
C ASP A 4 3.04 56.62 0.17
N ALA A 5 2.96 55.31 0.37
CA ALA A 5 1.71 54.58 0.26
C ALA A 5 0.75 55.19 1.29
N ALA A 6 -0.33 55.81 0.80
CA ALA A 6 -1.37 56.34 1.67
C ALA A 6 -1.92 55.19 2.51
N HIS A 7 -1.67 55.20 3.82
CA HIS A 7 -2.29 54.25 4.74
C HIS A 7 -3.80 54.50 4.73
N HIS A 8 -4.57 53.53 4.24
CA HIS A 8 -6.04 53.52 4.22
C HIS A 8 -6.63 53.18 5.59
N LEU A 9 -5.79 52.81 6.55
CA LEU A 9 -6.15 52.52 7.93
C LEU A 9 -6.06 53.77 8.81
N ASP A 10 -7.11 53.99 9.59
CA ASP A 10 -7.12 55.03 10.63
C ASP A 10 -6.14 54.65 11.75
N ALA A 11 -5.26 55.59 12.12
CA ALA A 11 -4.25 55.41 13.16
C ALA A 11 -4.85 55.17 14.58
N SER A 12 -6.15 55.40 14.75
CA SER A 12 -6.88 55.11 16.00
C SER A 12 -7.38 53.67 16.13
N LEU A 13 -7.25 52.85 15.09
CA LEU A 13 -7.69 51.45 15.11
C LEU A 13 -6.91 50.64 16.15
N THR A 14 -7.64 49.90 16.97
CA THR A 14 -7.06 48.95 17.92
C THR A 14 -6.65 47.67 17.21
N LEU A 15 -5.82 46.84 17.87
CA LEU A 15 -5.50 45.50 17.37
C LEU A 15 -6.77 44.66 17.11
N SER A 16 -7.81 44.83 17.93
CA SER A 16 -9.07 44.12 17.75
C SER A 16 -9.81 44.55 16.48
N ASP A 17 -9.76 45.85 16.17
CA ASP A 17 -10.38 46.38 14.94
C ASP A 17 -9.64 45.87 13.70
N LEU A 18 -8.30 45.85 13.76
CA LEU A 18 -7.46 45.29 12.70
C LEU A 18 -7.71 43.79 12.49
N GLN A 19 -7.89 43.02 13.56
CA GLN A 19 -8.28 41.61 13.46
C GLN A 19 -9.65 41.43 12.82
N ALA A 20 -10.64 42.25 13.19
CA ALA A 20 -11.97 42.21 12.61
C ALA A 20 -11.93 42.50 11.09
N LEU A 21 -11.15 43.51 10.69
CA LEU A 21 -10.93 43.81 9.27
C LEU A 21 -10.19 42.68 8.54
N ALA A 22 -9.19 42.06 9.16
CA ALA A 22 -8.43 40.98 8.53
C ALA A 22 -9.28 39.71 8.28
N VAL A 23 -10.30 39.44 9.12
CA VAL A 23 -11.20 38.28 8.97
C VAL A 23 -12.37 38.56 8.04
N ASP A 24 -12.78 39.82 7.88
CA ASP A 24 -13.94 40.15 7.05
C ASP A 24 -13.67 39.84 5.56
N SER A 25 -14.46 38.92 5.02
CA SER A 25 -14.52 38.56 3.60
C SER A 25 -14.93 39.71 2.66
N LYS A 26 -15.29 40.88 3.19
CA LYS A 26 -15.58 42.09 2.40
C LYS A 26 -14.47 43.14 2.46
N SER A 27 -13.42 42.90 3.23
CA SER A 27 -12.28 43.81 3.29
C SER A 27 -11.65 43.98 1.92
N SER A 28 -11.30 45.22 1.58
CA SER A 28 -10.64 45.53 0.32
C SER A 28 -9.20 45.04 0.33
N VAL A 29 -8.65 44.84 -0.87
CA VAL A 29 -7.26 44.43 -1.06
C VAL A 29 -6.29 45.44 -0.44
N GLU A 30 -6.59 46.74 -0.54
CA GLU A 30 -5.79 47.82 0.01
C GLU A 30 -5.71 47.76 1.54
N VAL A 31 -6.85 47.51 2.21
CA VAL A 31 -6.91 47.32 3.67
C VAL A 31 -6.08 46.12 4.09
N LEU A 32 -6.19 45.00 3.38
CA LEU A 32 -5.43 43.78 3.68
C LEU A 32 -3.92 43.99 3.49
N LYS A 33 -3.51 44.74 2.45
CA LYS A 33 -2.10 45.12 2.24
C LYS A 33 -1.57 46.02 3.36
N ASP A 34 -2.38 46.97 3.82
CA ASP A 34 -1.97 47.87 4.91
C ASP A 34 -1.85 47.13 6.24
N ILE A 35 -2.77 46.18 6.52
CA ILE A 35 -2.67 45.31 7.70
C ILE A 35 -1.40 44.43 7.61
N GLU A 36 -1.14 43.84 6.45
CA GLU A 36 0.05 43.01 6.24
C GLU A 36 1.36 43.82 6.37
N ALA A 37 1.37 45.07 5.92
CA ALA A 37 2.53 45.96 6.05
C ALA A 37 2.93 46.23 7.51
N MET A 38 2.03 45.97 8.48
CA MET A 38 2.35 46.05 9.91
C MET A 38 3.26 44.89 10.38
N ASN A 39 3.38 43.81 9.59
CA ASN A 39 4.26 42.67 9.85
C ASN A 39 4.04 42.01 11.23
N ILE A 40 2.77 41.88 11.62
CA ILE A 40 2.35 41.26 12.87
C ILE A 40 1.86 39.85 12.56
N ASN A 41 2.62 38.83 12.97
CA ASN A 41 2.33 37.40 12.70
C ASN A 41 0.85 37.00 12.84
N SER A 42 0.18 37.43 13.91
CA SER A 42 -1.23 37.09 14.15
C SER A 42 -2.18 37.72 13.12
N LEU A 43 -1.90 38.95 12.66
CA LEU A 43 -2.65 39.63 11.61
C LEU A 43 -2.32 39.05 10.23
N SER A 44 -1.05 38.80 9.95
CA SER A 44 -0.61 38.19 8.69
C SER A 44 -1.23 36.83 8.44
N ARG A 45 -1.43 36.02 9.50
CA ARG A 45 -2.20 34.77 9.41
C ARG A 45 -3.65 35.01 8.97
N LEU A 46 -4.30 36.03 9.52
CA LEU A 46 -5.70 36.35 9.20
C LEU A 46 -5.82 36.90 7.78
N VAL A 47 -4.91 37.79 7.39
CA VAL A 47 -4.78 38.27 6.01
C VAL A 47 -4.57 37.09 5.06
N ALA A 48 -3.60 36.22 5.35
CA ALA A 48 -3.32 35.04 4.55
C ALA A 48 -4.53 34.09 4.43
N ALA A 49 -5.37 33.97 5.46
CA ALA A 49 -6.58 33.14 5.42
C ALA A 49 -7.78 33.84 4.75
N ASN A 50 -7.73 35.16 4.53
CA ASN A 50 -8.85 35.91 3.99
C ASN A 50 -9.10 35.55 2.51
N PRO A 51 -10.34 35.19 2.11
CA PRO A 51 -10.65 34.82 0.73
C PRO A 51 -10.53 35.96 -0.30
N ASN A 52 -10.38 37.22 0.14
CA ASN A 52 -10.09 38.36 -0.75
C ASN A 52 -8.60 38.66 -0.90
N SER A 53 -7.72 37.97 -0.19
CA SER A 53 -6.28 38.20 -0.31
C SER A 53 -5.81 37.81 -1.71
N PRO A 54 -5.23 38.75 -2.47
CA PRO A 54 -4.85 38.49 -3.85
C PRO A 54 -3.58 37.63 -3.92
N PRO A 55 -3.35 36.91 -5.04
CA PRO A 55 -2.20 36.02 -5.21
C PRO A 55 -0.86 36.68 -4.93
N GLU A 56 -0.68 37.95 -5.33
CA GLU A 56 0.57 38.69 -5.14
C GLU A 56 0.86 38.94 -3.65
N LEU A 57 -0.17 39.20 -2.84
CA LEU A 57 -0.03 39.39 -1.40
C LEU A 57 0.33 38.07 -0.71
N LEU A 58 -0.31 36.97 -1.12
CA LEU A 58 -0.01 35.64 -0.59
C LEU A 58 1.42 35.19 -0.90
N GLU A 59 1.96 35.55 -2.07
CA GLU A 59 3.37 35.25 -2.41
C GLU A 59 4.34 36.08 -1.56
N VAL A 60 4.03 37.35 -1.29
CA VAL A 60 4.81 38.20 -0.36
C VAL A 60 4.84 37.57 1.03
N ILE A 61 3.68 37.16 1.56
CA ILE A 61 3.57 36.51 2.87
C ILE A 61 4.40 35.22 2.90
N ARG A 62 4.31 34.39 1.86
CA ARG A 62 5.04 33.11 1.80
C ARG A 62 6.55 33.25 1.70
N CYS A 63 7.04 34.33 1.08
CA CYS A 63 8.47 34.60 0.94
C CYS A 63 9.08 35.31 2.17
N HIS A 64 8.26 35.66 3.17
CA HIS A 64 8.73 36.40 4.33
C HIS A 64 9.38 35.46 5.37
N ASN A 65 10.70 35.58 5.54
CA ASN A 65 11.50 34.70 6.42
C ASN A 65 11.24 34.87 7.93
N GLY A 66 10.41 35.83 8.34
CA GLY A 66 10.10 36.12 9.74
C GLY A 66 8.77 35.58 10.25
N TYR A 67 7.96 34.96 9.38
CA TYR A 67 6.64 34.46 9.75
C TYR A 67 6.64 33.04 10.31
N SER A 68 5.67 32.76 11.17
CA SER A 68 5.45 31.43 11.73
C SER A 68 4.92 30.46 10.67
N ALA A 69 5.05 29.16 10.94
CA ALA A 69 4.54 28.11 10.06
C ALA A 69 3.02 28.25 9.82
N ASP A 70 2.25 28.71 10.81
CA ASP A 70 0.80 28.90 10.71
C ASP A 70 0.41 29.98 9.69
N VAL A 71 1.21 31.05 9.57
CA VAL A 71 1.01 32.10 8.56
C VAL A 71 1.27 31.52 7.17
N TYR A 72 2.34 30.74 7.05
CA TYR A 72 2.72 30.08 5.80
C TYR A 72 1.65 29.07 5.35
N GLU A 73 1.12 28.27 6.28
CA GLU A 73 0.02 27.33 6.05
C GLU A 73 -1.24 28.05 5.58
N ALA A 74 -1.67 29.09 6.30
CA ALA A 74 -2.84 29.89 5.91
C ALA A 74 -2.70 30.45 4.48
N ALA A 75 -1.49 30.91 4.12
CA ALA A 75 -1.22 31.46 2.79
C ALA A 75 -1.20 30.39 1.69
N LEU A 76 -0.93 29.12 2.01
CA LEU A 76 -0.87 28.00 1.07
C LEU A 76 -2.24 27.39 0.76
N ILE A 77 -3.11 27.34 1.78
CA ILE A 77 -4.45 26.75 1.65
C ILE A 77 -5.49 27.77 1.19
N ASN A 78 -5.13 29.05 1.06
CA ASN A 78 -6.03 30.10 0.61
C ASN A 78 -6.56 29.79 -0.82
N PRO A 79 -7.87 29.99 -1.08
CA PRO A 79 -8.48 29.69 -2.38
C PRO A 79 -7.91 30.48 -3.57
N ASN A 80 -7.28 31.64 -3.32
CA ASN A 80 -6.68 32.45 -4.39
C ASN A 80 -5.24 32.03 -4.72
N VAL A 81 -4.68 31.01 -4.06
CA VAL A 81 -3.36 30.52 -4.42
C VAL A 81 -3.42 29.87 -5.79
N SER A 82 -2.61 30.38 -6.71
CA SER A 82 -2.57 29.86 -8.07
C SER A 82 -2.02 28.43 -8.10
N LEU A 83 -2.50 27.64 -9.07
CA LEU A 83 -1.96 26.30 -9.35
C LEU A 83 -0.43 26.33 -9.55
N LYS A 84 0.07 27.33 -10.27
CA LYS A 84 1.51 27.51 -10.53
C LYS A 84 2.30 27.74 -9.25
N SER A 85 1.74 28.48 -8.29
CA SER A 85 2.35 28.68 -6.97
C SER A 85 2.45 27.37 -6.20
N ILE A 86 1.40 26.56 -6.20
CA ILE A 86 1.41 25.22 -5.58
C ILE A 86 2.47 24.32 -6.25
N GLN A 87 2.53 24.27 -7.59
CA GLN A 87 3.52 23.47 -8.31
C GLN A 87 4.96 23.87 -7.95
N ASN A 88 5.23 25.18 -7.87
CA ASN A 88 6.53 25.68 -7.46
C ASN A 88 6.88 25.26 -6.02
N GLU A 89 5.90 25.23 -5.12
CA GLU A 89 6.13 24.78 -3.75
C GLU A 89 6.40 23.29 -3.62
N VAL A 90 5.68 22.45 -4.38
CA VAL A 90 6.00 21.02 -4.45
C VAL A 90 7.44 20.82 -4.93
N ALA A 91 7.89 21.59 -5.93
CA ALA A 91 9.27 21.53 -6.43
C ALA A 91 10.32 22.03 -5.41
N ARG A 92 10.00 23.05 -4.60
CA ARG A 92 10.88 23.58 -3.54
C ARG A 92 10.91 22.69 -2.29
N ALA A 93 9.84 21.95 -2.01
CA ALA A 93 9.71 21.15 -0.79
C ALA A 93 10.66 19.94 -0.72
N VAL A 94 11.40 19.67 -1.80
CA VAL A 94 12.48 18.68 -1.91
C VAL A 94 13.55 18.85 -0.82
N ASP A 95 13.76 20.05 -0.29
CA ASP A 95 14.76 20.35 0.75
C ASP A 95 14.30 20.00 2.18
N GLY A 96 13.60 18.87 2.36
CA GLY A 96 13.29 18.33 3.69
C GLY A 96 12.11 18.97 4.42
N LYS A 97 11.19 19.61 3.70
CA LYS A 97 9.98 20.23 4.28
C LYS A 97 8.75 19.34 4.08
N ALA A 98 8.78 18.11 4.60
CA ALA A 98 7.64 17.18 4.50
C ALA A 98 6.32 17.78 5.02
N TYR A 99 6.38 18.66 6.03
CA TYR A 99 5.20 19.36 6.53
C TYR A 99 4.54 20.25 5.46
N VAL A 100 5.32 20.88 4.57
CA VAL A 100 4.79 21.75 3.50
C VAL A 100 4.02 20.92 2.48
N LEU A 101 4.54 19.75 2.12
CA LEU A 101 3.83 18.82 1.23
C LEU A 101 2.48 18.40 1.84
N LYS A 102 2.44 18.12 3.14
CA LYS A 102 1.19 17.80 3.84
C LYS A 102 0.18 18.95 3.79
N GLN A 103 0.65 20.20 3.90
CA GLN A 103 -0.24 21.35 3.76
C GLN A 103 -0.74 21.59 2.34
N ILE A 104 0.11 21.33 1.33
CA ILE A 104 -0.31 21.41 -0.07
C ILE A 104 -1.42 20.42 -0.39
N LEU A 105 -1.40 19.21 0.21
CA LEU A 105 -2.49 18.23 0.04
C LEU A 105 -3.86 18.78 0.50
N ASN A 106 -3.87 19.71 1.45
CA ASN A 106 -5.09 20.34 1.94
C ASN A 106 -5.49 21.60 1.14
N SER A 107 -4.73 21.97 0.09
CA SER A 107 -4.99 23.18 -0.68
C SER A 107 -6.22 23.02 -1.59
N HIS A 108 -7.04 24.07 -1.69
CA HIS A 108 -8.19 24.13 -2.59
C HIS A 108 -7.81 24.04 -4.07
N SER A 109 -6.57 24.40 -4.41
CA SER A 109 -6.03 24.36 -5.77
C SER A 109 -5.36 23.03 -6.11
N ILE A 110 -5.46 22.02 -5.25
CA ILE A 110 -4.90 20.70 -5.50
C ILE A 110 -5.60 20.05 -6.70
N THR A 111 -4.81 19.53 -7.63
CA THR A 111 -5.30 18.80 -8.79
C THR A 111 -4.57 17.48 -8.89
N SER A 112 -5.15 16.54 -9.62
CA SER A 112 -4.51 15.25 -9.92
C SER A 112 -3.10 15.42 -10.50
N HIS A 113 -2.93 16.38 -11.42
CA HIS A 113 -1.63 16.70 -12.02
C HIS A 113 -0.60 17.17 -10.99
N VAL A 114 -1.02 17.96 -9.98
CA VAL A 114 -0.14 18.38 -8.88
C VAL A 114 0.24 17.18 -8.01
N LEU A 115 -0.69 16.26 -7.75
CA LEU A 115 -0.42 15.05 -6.98
C LEU A 115 0.62 14.16 -7.66
N CYS A 116 0.71 14.14 -9.01
CA CYS A 116 1.82 13.45 -9.68
C CYS A 116 3.18 14.08 -9.37
N LEU A 117 3.27 15.41 -9.22
CA LEU A 117 4.53 16.08 -8.87
C LEU A 117 5.02 15.68 -7.46
N PHE A 118 4.11 15.22 -6.59
CA PHE A 118 4.49 14.70 -5.29
C PHE A 118 5.34 13.44 -5.40
N GLY A 119 5.18 12.60 -6.43
CA GLY A 119 5.98 11.39 -6.60
C GLY A 119 7.48 11.69 -6.57
N SER A 120 7.91 12.62 -7.43
CA SER A 120 9.29 13.10 -7.49
C SER A 120 9.72 13.81 -6.18
N ALA A 121 8.85 14.65 -5.60
CA ALA A 121 9.18 15.37 -4.37
C ALA A 121 9.37 14.44 -3.16
N ILE A 122 8.47 13.47 -3.00
CA ILE A 122 8.51 12.42 -1.96
C ILE A 122 9.77 11.56 -2.12
N SER A 123 10.17 11.26 -3.35
CA SER A 123 11.41 10.51 -3.61
C SER A 123 12.67 11.26 -3.19
N ALA A 124 12.65 12.58 -3.28
CA ALA A 124 13.78 13.41 -2.92
C ALA A 124 13.85 13.78 -1.42
N LEU A 125 12.82 13.45 -0.62
CA LEU A 125 12.84 13.64 0.83
C LEU A 125 13.94 12.77 1.48
N ASN A 126 14.79 13.41 2.29
CA ASN A 126 15.92 12.76 2.95
C ASN A 126 15.47 11.84 4.12
N GLU A 127 15.67 10.52 3.96
CA GLU A 127 15.61 9.36 4.88
C GLU A 127 14.60 9.27 6.06
N ASN A 128 13.69 10.20 6.31
CA ASN A 128 12.68 10.02 7.36
C ASN A 128 11.51 9.15 6.86
N VAL A 129 11.75 7.84 6.84
CA VAL A 129 10.87 6.77 6.34
C VAL A 129 9.39 6.96 6.74
N PRO A 130 9.03 7.27 8.01
CA PRO A 130 7.64 7.33 8.41
C PRO A 130 6.86 8.47 7.73
N GLN A 131 7.47 9.65 7.61
CA GLN A 131 6.85 10.83 7.00
C GLN A 131 6.64 10.62 5.50
N ARG A 132 7.58 9.94 4.85
CA ARG A 132 7.48 9.59 3.43
C ARG A 132 6.34 8.60 3.19
N THR A 133 6.21 7.56 4.02
CA THR A 133 5.14 6.56 3.91
C THR A 133 3.76 7.18 4.15
N GLU A 134 3.61 7.97 5.21
CA GLU A 134 2.35 8.64 5.54
C GLU A 134 1.91 9.55 4.39
N LEU A 135 2.82 10.42 3.93
CA LEU A 135 2.54 11.36 2.85
C LEU A 135 2.20 10.64 1.54
N LEU A 136 2.89 9.53 1.23
CA LEU A 136 2.58 8.72 0.05
C LEU A 136 1.20 8.08 0.15
N SER A 137 0.85 7.54 1.32
CA SER A 137 -0.49 7.01 1.59
C SER A 137 -1.55 8.09 1.40
N ASP A 138 -1.31 9.31 1.90
CA ASP A 138 -2.23 10.43 1.79
C ASP A 138 -2.43 10.86 0.32
N VAL A 139 -1.34 10.93 -0.46
CA VAL A 139 -1.42 11.21 -1.91
C VAL A 139 -2.23 10.14 -2.65
N ILE A 140 -1.92 8.87 -2.42
CA ILE A 140 -2.59 7.74 -3.12
C ILE A 140 -4.09 7.70 -2.79
N LYS A 141 -4.47 8.03 -1.55
CA LYS A 141 -5.86 8.03 -1.10
C LYS A 141 -6.59 9.34 -1.42
N HIS A 142 -5.90 10.33 -1.98
CA HIS A 142 -6.47 11.65 -2.18
C HIS A 142 -7.63 11.60 -3.20
N PRO A 143 -8.79 12.22 -2.90
CA PRO A 143 -9.97 12.14 -3.77
C PRO A 143 -9.78 12.79 -5.14
N CYS A 144 -8.88 13.78 -5.23
CA CYS A 144 -8.57 14.44 -6.50
C CYS A 144 -7.60 13.66 -7.40
N LEU A 145 -7.02 12.54 -6.95
CA LEU A 145 -6.14 11.71 -7.79
C LEU A 145 -7.00 10.87 -8.74
N VAL A 146 -6.97 11.18 -10.04
CA VAL A 146 -7.68 10.41 -11.07
C VAL A 146 -6.86 9.18 -11.47
N ASP A 147 -7.49 8.19 -12.11
CA ASP A 147 -6.87 6.89 -12.36
C ASP A 147 -5.65 6.95 -13.29
N ASP A 148 -5.71 7.73 -14.38
CA ASP A 148 -4.57 7.89 -15.30
C ASP A 148 -3.32 8.44 -14.58
N ASP A 149 -3.53 9.42 -13.71
CA ASP A 149 -2.48 10.05 -12.91
C ASP A 149 -2.03 9.16 -11.75
N PHE A 150 -2.94 8.38 -11.15
CA PHE A 150 -2.60 7.34 -10.19
C PHE A 150 -1.66 6.31 -10.81
N HIS A 151 -1.98 5.83 -12.02
CA HIS A 151 -1.15 4.91 -12.76
C HIS A 151 0.24 5.52 -13.04
N ARG A 152 0.28 6.75 -13.57
CA ARG A 152 1.55 7.44 -13.78
C ARG A 152 2.37 7.54 -12.49
N LEU A 153 1.76 8.00 -11.42
CA LEU A 153 2.37 8.14 -10.10
C LEU A 153 2.87 6.79 -9.58
N ALA A 154 2.08 5.73 -9.68
CA ALA A 154 2.46 4.37 -9.31
C ALA A 154 3.66 3.88 -10.12
N GLY A 155 3.72 4.18 -11.42
CA GLY A 155 4.87 3.88 -12.26
C GLY A 155 6.15 4.58 -11.80
N GLU A 156 6.08 5.90 -11.54
CA GLU A 156 7.21 6.72 -11.06
C GLU A 156 7.70 6.22 -9.68
N ILE A 157 6.76 5.99 -8.76
CA ILE A 157 6.97 5.34 -7.47
C ILE A 157 7.75 4.04 -7.67
N LEU A 158 7.25 3.11 -8.49
CA LEU A 158 7.89 1.81 -8.68
C LEU A 158 9.32 1.93 -9.21
N VAL A 159 9.57 2.82 -10.17
CA VAL A 159 10.92 3.07 -10.72
C VAL A 159 11.87 3.60 -9.65
N ASP A 160 11.45 4.62 -8.90
CA ASP A 160 12.29 5.20 -7.83
C ASP A 160 12.50 4.23 -6.66
N PHE A 161 11.48 3.45 -6.29
CA PHE A 161 11.56 2.48 -5.21
C PHE A 161 12.43 1.27 -5.57
N GLY A 162 12.58 0.96 -6.87
CA GLY A 162 13.51 -0.05 -7.36
C GLY A 162 14.96 0.17 -6.95
N HIS A 163 15.35 1.42 -6.72
CA HIS A 163 16.72 1.80 -6.41
C HIS A 163 17.01 1.88 -4.90
N ASN A 164 15.99 1.76 -4.02
CA ASN A 164 16.14 1.96 -2.57
C ASN A 164 15.73 0.74 -1.72
N ARG A 165 16.73 0.10 -1.09
CA ARG A 165 16.62 -1.15 -0.33
C ARG A 165 15.67 -1.08 0.89
N LYS A 166 15.40 0.11 1.45
CA LYS A 166 14.70 0.29 2.74
C LYS A 166 13.16 0.32 2.68
N PHE A 167 12.51 0.21 1.53
CA PHE A 167 11.06 0.52 1.46
C PHE A 167 10.16 -0.66 1.07
N ALA A 168 9.51 -1.29 2.06
CA ALA A 168 8.40 -2.24 1.85
C ALA A 168 7.03 -1.54 1.91
N GLU A 169 6.97 -0.40 2.60
CA GLU A 169 5.72 0.22 3.04
C GLU A 169 5.02 1.04 1.95
N GLY A 170 5.77 1.67 1.03
CA GLY A 170 5.19 2.37 -0.12
C GLY A 170 4.50 1.40 -1.08
N VAL A 171 5.09 0.23 -1.28
CA VAL A 171 4.48 -0.89 -2.00
C VAL A 171 3.23 -1.40 -1.28
N HIS A 172 3.26 -1.53 0.05
CA HIS A 172 2.07 -1.88 0.82
C HIS A 172 0.95 -0.83 0.68
N SER A 173 1.29 0.46 0.63
CA SER A 173 0.31 1.54 0.46
C SER A 173 -0.34 1.51 -0.93
N LEU A 174 0.44 1.23 -1.99
CA LEU A 174 -0.10 0.98 -3.33
C LEU A 174 -1.02 -0.24 -3.35
N ALA A 175 -0.57 -1.37 -2.79
CA ALA A 175 -1.35 -2.61 -2.74
C ALA A 175 -2.64 -2.47 -1.92
N ALA A 176 -2.65 -1.62 -0.90
CA ALA A 176 -3.81 -1.35 -0.07
C ALA A 176 -4.81 -0.35 -0.68
N SER A 177 -4.48 0.30 -1.80
CA SER A 177 -5.27 1.42 -2.35
C SER A 177 -6.64 1.04 -2.91
N LYS A 178 -6.99 -0.26 -2.98
CA LYS A 178 -8.20 -0.81 -3.63
C LYS A 178 -8.38 -0.43 -5.11
N ARG A 179 -7.47 0.35 -5.69
CA ARG A 179 -7.45 0.71 -7.12
C ARG A 179 -6.71 -0.39 -7.88
N GLU A 180 -7.23 -0.73 -9.06
CA GLU A 180 -6.56 -1.68 -9.95
C GLU A 180 -5.27 -1.05 -10.48
N LEU A 181 -4.17 -1.79 -10.49
CA LEU A 181 -2.91 -1.38 -11.10
C LEU A 181 -2.88 -1.84 -12.56
N ALA A 182 -2.27 -1.06 -13.44
CA ALA A 182 -2.12 -1.45 -14.84
C ALA A 182 -1.19 -2.68 -14.96
N HIS A 183 -1.35 -3.46 -16.03
CA HIS A 183 -0.61 -4.72 -16.18
C HIS A 183 0.92 -4.53 -16.15
N ASP A 184 1.46 -3.48 -16.76
CA ASP A 184 2.89 -3.18 -16.75
C ASP A 184 3.39 -2.74 -15.35
N GLN A 185 2.52 -2.12 -14.56
CA GLN A 185 2.81 -1.72 -13.17
C GLN A 185 2.75 -2.91 -12.24
N LEU A 186 1.79 -3.81 -12.46
CA LEU A 186 1.74 -5.12 -11.81
C LEU A 186 3.00 -5.91 -12.15
N GLU A 187 3.44 -5.95 -13.41
CA GLU A 187 4.66 -6.62 -13.83
C GLU A 187 5.92 -5.99 -13.20
N LYS A 188 6.03 -4.65 -13.18
CA LYS A 188 7.13 -3.94 -12.50
C LYS A 188 7.09 -4.14 -10.99
N LEU A 189 5.91 -4.11 -10.39
CA LEU A 189 5.72 -4.39 -8.98
C LEU A 189 6.12 -5.83 -8.67
N ALA A 190 5.75 -6.79 -9.51
CA ALA A 190 6.23 -8.17 -9.44
C ALA A 190 7.74 -8.22 -9.58
N SER A 191 8.35 -7.54 -10.56
CA SER A 191 9.80 -7.59 -10.77
C SER A 191 10.59 -6.99 -9.60
N PHE A 192 10.13 -5.87 -9.05
CA PHE A 192 10.70 -5.28 -7.84
C PHE A 192 10.43 -6.12 -6.61
N GLN A 193 9.24 -6.71 -6.51
CA GLN A 193 8.95 -7.71 -5.50
C GLN A 193 9.89 -8.89 -5.68
N ILE A 194 10.24 -9.41 -6.86
CA ILE A 194 11.19 -10.53 -7.04
C ILE A 194 12.60 -10.17 -6.59
N GLU A 195 13.12 -9.01 -7.00
CA GLU A 195 14.49 -8.57 -6.70
C GLU A 195 14.64 -8.21 -5.20
N SER A 196 13.62 -7.55 -4.65
CA SER A 196 13.48 -7.30 -3.21
C SER A 196 13.17 -8.58 -2.43
N LEU A 197 12.34 -9.49 -2.95
CA LEU A 197 11.99 -10.78 -2.36
C LEU A 197 13.27 -11.59 -2.21
N ASN A 198 14.12 -11.76 -3.22
CA ASN A 198 15.33 -12.58 -3.03
C ASN A 198 16.21 -12.09 -1.86
N THR A 199 16.22 -10.77 -1.61
CA THR A 199 16.98 -10.17 -0.51
C THR A 199 16.20 -10.17 0.83
N ARG A 200 14.87 -9.97 0.79
CA ARG A 200 13.98 -9.84 1.96
C ARG A 200 13.41 -11.18 2.43
N LEU A 201 13.18 -12.14 1.54
CA LEU A 201 12.73 -13.50 1.82
C LEU A 201 13.75 -14.30 2.62
N ALA A 202 15.02 -13.93 2.54
CA ALA A 202 16.06 -14.47 3.41
C ALA A 202 16.01 -13.86 4.83
N SER A 203 15.39 -12.68 5.00
CA SER A 203 15.41 -11.91 6.26
C SER A 203 14.05 -11.73 6.96
N ARG A 204 12.92 -11.99 6.29
CA ARG A 204 11.54 -11.72 6.76
C ARG A 204 10.59 -12.89 6.43
N PRO A 205 10.63 -13.98 7.22
CA PRO A 205 9.80 -15.17 7.01
C PRO A 205 8.30 -14.94 7.30
N ASP A 206 7.96 -13.86 8.00
CA ASP A 206 6.61 -13.45 8.40
C ASP A 206 5.70 -13.06 7.22
N ILE A 207 6.27 -12.58 6.12
CA ILE A 207 5.50 -12.15 4.92
C ILE A 207 4.75 -13.33 4.29
N PHE A 208 5.28 -14.56 4.47
CA PHE A 208 4.66 -15.78 3.96
C PHE A 208 3.56 -16.35 4.84
N LYS A 209 3.12 -15.61 5.86
CA LYS A 209 1.99 -15.99 6.71
C LYS A 209 0.64 -15.50 6.18
N SER A 210 0.61 -14.70 5.10
CA SER A 210 -0.61 -14.14 4.52
C SER A 210 -0.95 -14.76 3.17
N SER A 211 -2.12 -15.40 3.08
CA SER A 211 -2.64 -16.00 1.84
C SER A 211 -2.87 -14.95 0.75
N SER A 212 -3.36 -13.76 1.12
CA SER A 212 -3.64 -12.67 0.17
C SER A 212 -2.36 -12.17 -0.51
N VAL A 213 -1.26 -12.07 0.24
CA VAL A 213 0.04 -11.65 -0.31
C VAL A 213 0.60 -12.72 -1.25
N VAL A 214 0.51 -14.00 -0.87
CA VAL A 214 0.98 -15.11 -1.71
C VAL A 214 0.12 -15.22 -2.98
N SER A 215 -1.20 -15.15 -2.86
CA SER A 215 -2.13 -15.16 -3.99
C SER A 215 -1.84 -14.01 -4.97
N LEU A 216 -1.62 -12.79 -4.46
CA LEU A 216 -1.23 -11.65 -5.30
C LEU A 216 0.10 -11.89 -6.03
N ILE A 217 1.13 -12.40 -5.35
CA ILE A 217 2.42 -12.74 -5.98
C ILE A 217 2.21 -13.76 -7.11
N MET A 218 1.31 -14.73 -6.91
CA MET A 218 1.01 -15.77 -7.88
C MET A 218 0.22 -15.25 -9.09
N GLN A 219 -0.80 -14.43 -8.87
CA GLN A 219 -1.59 -13.80 -9.94
C GLN A 219 -0.73 -12.87 -10.79
N VAL A 220 0.11 -12.08 -10.13
CA VAL A 220 0.89 -11.01 -10.79
C VAL A 220 2.15 -11.55 -11.44
N GLY A 221 2.72 -12.64 -10.92
CA GLY A 221 3.97 -13.17 -11.43
C GLY A 221 3.92 -13.80 -12.82
N GLY A 222 2.76 -14.29 -13.23
CA GLY A 222 2.64 -15.04 -14.48
C GLY A 222 3.60 -16.24 -14.56
N SER A 223 3.64 -16.91 -15.71
CA SER A 223 4.46 -18.12 -15.92
C SER A 223 5.98 -17.88 -15.81
N GLY A 224 6.44 -16.61 -15.87
CA GLY A 224 7.85 -16.23 -15.82
C GLY A 224 8.42 -16.04 -14.41
N LEU A 225 7.58 -15.73 -13.42
CA LEU A 225 8.00 -15.55 -12.03
C LEU A 225 8.12 -16.91 -11.37
N VAL A 226 9.27 -17.56 -11.61
CA VAL A 226 9.61 -18.92 -11.21
C VAL A 226 8.99 -19.29 -9.84
N PRO A 227 7.84 -19.99 -9.82
CA PRO A 227 7.19 -20.45 -8.59
C PRO A 227 8.11 -21.37 -7.80
N ILE A 228 9.05 -22.03 -8.50
CA ILE A 228 10.13 -22.84 -7.92
C ILE A 228 10.93 -22.05 -6.87
N ARG A 229 11.02 -20.71 -6.93
CA ARG A 229 11.74 -19.90 -5.93
C ARG A 229 10.93 -19.64 -4.66
N LEU A 230 9.61 -19.47 -4.76
CA LEU A 230 8.71 -19.48 -3.59
C LEU A 230 8.76 -20.84 -2.90
N PHE A 231 8.65 -21.90 -3.68
CA PHE A 231 8.72 -23.28 -3.19
C PHE A 231 10.09 -23.66 -2.61
N LYS A 232 11.19 -23.13 -3.15
CA LYS A 232 12.53 -23.31 -2.57
C LYS A 232 12.75 -22.53 -1.28
N ASN A 233 11.82 -21.67 -0.85
CA ASN A 233 11.99 -20.93 0.38
C ASN A 233 11.64 -21.81 1.61
N PRO A 234 12.61 -22.11 2.49
CA PRO A 234 12.37 -22.99 3.63
C PRO A 234 11.46 -22.37 4.70
N CYS A 235 11.28 -21.04 4.66
CA CYS A 235 10.44 -20.29 5.59
C CYS A 235 9.01 -20.07 5.10
N LEU A 236 8.68 -20.53 3.88
CA LEU A 236 7.33 -20.46 3.36
C LEU A 236 6.44 -21.39 4.19
N ASP A 237 5.43 -20.82 4.83
CA ASP A 237 4.46 -21.61 5.57
C ASP A 237 3.59 -22.39 4.57
N LEU A 238 3.74 -23.71 4.58
CA LEU A 238 3.00 -24.61 3.70
C LEU A 238 1.49 -24.48 3.91
N SER A 239 1.04 -24.09 5.10
CA SER A 239 -0.38 -23.83 5.36
C SER A 239 -0.95 -22.68 4.53
N VAL A 240 -0.11 -21.69 4.17
CA VAL A 240 -0.52 -20.52 3.38
C VAL A 240 -0.62 -20.85 1.89
N LEU A 241 0.28 -21.69 1.39
CA LEU A 241 0.19 -22.23 0.02
C LEU A 241 -1.04 -23.08 -0.20
N LEU A 242 -1.57 -23.69 0.87
CA LEU A 242 -2.67 -24.63 0.84
C LEU A 242 -4.03 -23.96 1.05
N THR A 243 -4.11 -22.65 0.87
CA THR A 243 -5.36 -21.89 0.98
C THR A 243 -6.13 -21.83 -0.34
N GLY A 244 -7.47 -21.76 -0.27
CA GLY A 244 -8.33 -21.66 -1.45
C GLY A 244 -8.02 -20.43 -2.33
N ASP A 245 -7.60 -19.31 -1.74
CA ASP A 245 -7.22 -18.09 -2.47
C ASP A 245 -6.01 -18.30 -3.38
N VAL A 246 -5.07 -19.15 -2.94
CA VAL A 246 -3.87 -19.51 -3.69
C VAL A 246 -4.23 -20.48 -4.82
N PHE A 247 -5.04 -21.49 -4.53
CA PHE A 247 -5.47 -22.48 -5.53
C PHE A 247 -6.38 -21.92 -6.61
N SER A 248 -7.31 -21.05 -6.25
CA SER A 248 -8.19 -20.35 -7.21
C SER A 248 -7.43 -19.47 -8.19
N SER A 249 -6.21 -19.07 -7.80
CA SER A 249 -5.31 -18.25 -8.61
C SER A 249 -4.24 -19.06 -9.36
N ALA A 250 -4.13 -20.36 -9.08
CA ALA A 250 -3.11 -21.23 -9.66
C ALA A 250 -3.56 -21.84 -10.99
N THR A 251 -2.69 -21.79 -11.99
CA THR A 251 -2.94 -22.50 -13.27
C THR A 251 -2.72 -24.01 -13.09
N PRO A 252 -3.29 -24.88 -13.96
CA PRO A 252 -3.07 -26.33 -13.88
C PRO A 252 -1.59 -26.73 -13.90
N GLU A 253 -0.78 -26.06 -14.73
CA GLU A 253 0.67 -26.29 -14.79
C GLU A 253 1.36 -25.99 -13.45
N TRP A 254 0.84 -25.03 -12.68
CA TRP A 254 1.37 -24.67 -11.38
C TRP A 254 0.98 -25.66 -10.30
N ILE A 255 -0.27 -26.12 -10.33
CA ILE A 255 -0.76 -27.14 -9.41
C ILE A 255 0.12 -28.40 -9.49
N GLY A 256 0.47 -28.84 -10.71
CA GLY A 256 1.41 -29.96 -10.89
C GLY A 256 2.82 -29.68 -10.33
N LYS A 257 3.36 -28.46 -10.52
CA LYS A 257 4.67 -28.07 -9.95
C LYS A 257 4.64 -27.99 -8.42
N LEU A 258 3.54 -27.50 -7.84
CA LEU A 258 3.30 -27.44 -6.40
C LEU A 258 3.30 -28.86 -5.81
N PHE A 259 2.52 -29.78 -6.37
CA PHE A 259 2.47 -31.16 -5.88
C PHE A 259 3.81 -31.87 -5.99
N LYS A 260 4.53 -31.72 -7.10
CA LYS A 260 5.89 -32.26 -7.24
C LYS A 260 6.85 -31.72 -6.17
N HIS A 261 6.69 -30.46 -5.78
CA HIS A 261 7.48 -29.87 -4.71
C HIS A 261 7.08 -30.41 -3.33
N LEU A 262 5.77 -30.53 -3.05
CA LEU A 262 5.26 -31.13 -1.82
C LEU A 262 5.75 -32.57 -1.67
N GLU A 263 5.75 -33.37 -2.73
CA GLU A 263 6.33 -34.72 -2.75
C GLU A 263 7.82 -34.72 -2.40
N SER A 264 8.59 -33.78 -2.97
CA SER A 264 10.02 -33.66 -2.64
C SER A 264 10.24 -33.32 -1.16
N ARG A 265 9.39 -32.48 -0.57
CA ARG A 265 9.48 -32.09 0.84
C ARG A 265 9.00 -33.19 1.78
N LEU A 266 8.01 -33.98 1.39
CA LEU A 266 7.57 -35.15 2.16
C LEU A 266 8.65 -36.24 2.22
N LYS A 267 9.49 -36.35 1.18
CA LYS A 267 10.67 -37.24 1.20
C LYS A 267 11.73 -36.82 2.20
N GLU A 268 11.71 -35.58 2.70
CA GLU A 268 12.62 -35.12 3.76
C GLU A 268 12.27 -35.71 5.14
N GLN A 269 11.10 -36.37 5.27
CA GLN A 269 10.64 -37.08 6.47
C GLN A 269 10.62 -36.24 7.77
N ASP A 270 10.52 -34.92 7.68
CA ASP A 270 10.29 -34.08 8.86
C ASP A 270 8.82 -34.19 9.31
N PRO A 271 8.53 -34.69 10.53
CA PRO A 271 7.17 -34.86 11.02
C PRO A 271 6.35 -33.57 11.05
N LYS A 272 6.99 -32.41 11.30
CA LYS A 272 6.29 -31.12 11.34
C LYS A 272 5.87 -30.65 9.95
N ILE A 273 6.72 -30.91 8.96
CA ILE A 273 6.41 -30.61 7.55
C ILE A 273 5.27 -31.52 7.09
N PHE A 274 5.32 -32.81 7.46
CA PHE A 274 4.29 -33.79 7.13
C PHE A 274 2.92 -33.41 7.72
N GLU A 275 2.88 -33.03 8.99
CA GLU A 275 1.66 -32.57 9.67
C GLU A 275 1.10 -31.28 9.06
N ALA A 276 1.95 -30.29 8.76
CA ALA A 276 1.53 -29.03 8.16
C ALA A 276 0.97 -29.22 6.73
N ILE A 277 1.62 -30.07 5.92
CA ILE A 277 1.15 -30.42 4.57
C ILE A 277 -0.17 -31.18 4.66
N GLY A 278 -0.27 -32.15 5.58
CA GLY A 278 -1.50 -32.89 5.82
C GLY A 278 -2.65 -31.98 6.21
N GLN A 279 -2.44 -31.10 7.18
CA GLN A 279 -3.46 -30.16 7.66
C GLN A 279 -3.92 -29.19 6.57
N GLY A 280 -2.98 -28.60 5.82
CA GLY A 280 -3.33 -27.69 4.73
C GLY A 280 -4.08 -28.40 3.59
N LEU A 281 -3.71 -29.64 3.25
CA LEU A 281 -4.42 -30.42 2.23
C LEU A 281 -5.81 -30.86 2.70
N LEU A 282 -6.01 -31.09 4.01
CA LEU A 282 -7.33 -31.33 4.59
C LEU A 282 -8.22 -30.10 4.57
N ASP A 283 -7.66 -28.93 4.88
CA ASP A 283 -8.41 -27.68 4.82
C ASP A 283 -8.77 -27.33 3.36
N LEU A 284 -7.90 -27.68 2.41
CA LEU A 284 -8.18 -27.57 0.99
C LEU A 284 -9.22 -28.60 0.51
N ASP A 285 -9.14 -29.86 0.96
CA ASP A 285 -10.13 -30.90 0.64
C ASP A 285 -11.52 -30.52 1.17
N ARG A 286 -11.61 -29.94 2.37
CA ARG A 286 -12.88 -29.40 2.91
C ARG A 286 -13.46 -28.29 2.03
N GLN A 287 -12.61 -27.51 1.37
CA GLN A 287 -13.00 -26.45 0.45
C GLN A 287 -13.31 -26.99 -0.96
N MET A 288 -12.73 -28.12 -1.35
CA MET A 288 -12.86 -28.73 -2.68
C MET A 288 -12.98 -30.28 -2.66
N PRO A 289 -14.03 -30.86 -2.03
CA PRO A 289 -14.03 -32.29 -1.65
C PRO A 289 -14.07 -33.28 -2.83
N SER A 290 -14.61 -32.84 -3.97
CA SER A 290 -14.73 -33.67 -5.17
C SER A 290 -13.66 -33.38 -6.22
N ALA A 291 -12.79 -32.39 -6.00
CA ALA A 291 -11.83 -31.95 -7.02
C ALA A 291 -10.38 -32.22 -6.62
N LEU A 292 -10.03 -32.19 -5.33
CA LEU A 292 -8.61 -32.28 -4.95
C LEU A 292 -8.02 -33.65 -5.26
N GLY A 293 -8.70 -34.75 -4.87
CA GLY A 293 -8.27 -36.10 -5.18
C GLY A 293 -8.16 -36.35 -6.69
N ASP A 294 -9.16 -35.92 -7.46
CA ASP A 294 -9.18 -36.07 -8.92
C ASP A 294 -8.08 -35.26 -9.59
N VAL A 295 -7.81 -34.04 -9.12
CA VAL A 295 -6.73 -33.18 -9.63
C VAL A 295 -5.36 -33.78 -9.31
N MET A 296 -5.16 -34.31 -8.10
CA MET A 296 -3.91 -34.98 -7.73
C MET A 296 -3.67 -36.24 -8.56
N LEU A 297 -4.70 -37.07 -8.74
CA LEU A 297 -4.63 -38.28 -9.56
C LEU A 297 -4.41 -37.95 -11.04
N ALA A 298 -5.08 -36.93 -11.58
CA ALA A 298 -4.92 -36.47 -12.96
C ALA A 298 -3.49 -35.98 -13.27
N HIS A 299 -2.78 -35.48 -12.26
CA HIS A 299 -1.39 -35.04 -12.39
C HIS A 299 -0.36 -36.12 -11.98
N GLY A 300 -0.80 -37.34 -11.70
CA GLY A 300 0.08 -38.48 -11.40
C GLY A 300 0.63 -38.53 -9.97
N HIS A 301 0.05 -37.76 -9.05
CA HIS A 301 0.50 -37.65 -7.65
C HIS A 301 -0.23 -38.64 -6.72
N ALA A 302 -0.31 -39.91 -7.13
CA ALA A 302 -1.04 -40.95 -6.39
C ALA A 302 -0.40 -41.29 -5.04
N GLU A 303 0.93 -41.28 -4.95
CA GLU A 303 1.66 -41.55 -3.69
C GLU A 303 1.43 -40.43 -2.67
N LEU A 304 1.41 -39.18 -3.13
CA LEU A 304 1.08 -38.02 -2.32
C LEU A 304 -0.35 -38.14 -1.77
N TYR A 305 -1.31 -38.45 -2.65
CA TYR A 305 -2.71 -38.65 -2.27
C TYR A 305 -2.88 -39.78 -1.25
N GLN A 306 -2.24 -40.93 -1.46
CA GLN A 306 -2.28 -42.06 -0.50
C GLN A 306 -1.64 -41.70 0.84
N SER A 307 -0.54 -40.94 0.82
CA SER A 307 0.12 -40.48 2.05
C SER A 307 -0.81 -39.60 2.88
N ILE A 308 -1.53 -38.66 2.24
CA ILE A 308 -2.50 -37.79 2.92
C ILE A 308 -3.69 -38.59 3.45
N GLN A 309 -4.23 -39.51 2.66
CA GLN A 309 -5.32 -40.39 3.11
C GLN A 309 -4.90 -41.21 4.35
N SER A 310 -3.65 -41.68 4.38
CA SER A 310 -3.12 -42.41 5.54
C SER A 310 -3.02 -41.54 6.80
N ILE A 311 -2.61 -40.26 6.66
CA ILE A 311 -2.62 -39.27 7.76
C ILE A 311 -4.04 -39.05 8.26
N PHE A 312 -4.98 -38.84 7.34
CA PHE A 312 -6.37 -38.57 7.68
C PHE A 312 -7.00 -39.74 8.46
N LEU A 313 -6.74 -40.96 8.01
CA LEU A 313 -7.13 -42.18 8.72
C LEU A 313 -6.51 -42.25 10.12
N ALA A 314 -5.21 -41.99 10.26
CA ALA A 314 -4.53 -42.00 11.55
C ALA A 314 -5.12 -40.96 12.54
N GLN A 315 -5.31 -39.71 12.10
CA GLN A 315 -5.91 -38.66 12.93
C GLN A 315 -7.37 -38.95 13.31
N LYS A 316 -8.15 -39.54 12.39
CA LYS A 316 -9.54 -39.92 12.67
C LYS A 316 -9.61 -41.04 13.71
N VAL A 317 -8.70 -42.02 13.62
CA VAL A 317 -8.57 -43.10 14.62
C VAL A 317 -8.19 -42.53 15.99
N GLU A 318 -7.23 -41.60 16.05
CA GLU A 318 -6.85 -40.93 17.31
C GLU A 318 -7.99 -40.06 17.89
N SER A 319 -8.74 -39.37 17.05
CA SER A 319 -9.92 -38.61 17.49
C SER A 319 -11.03 -39.52 18.04
N ILE A 320 -11.20 -40.73 17.50
CA ILE A 320 -12.18 -41.71 17.99
C ILE A 320 -11.70 -42.30 19.32
N ALA A 321 -10.42 -42.67 19.40
CA ALA A 321 -9.81 -43.21 20.61
C ALA A 321 -9.83 -42.22 21.78
N SER A 322 -9.57 -40.93 21.53
CA SER A 322 -9.59 -39.87 22.55
C SER A 322 -11.00 -39.51 23.03
N LYS A 323 -12.04 -39.79 22.24
CA LYS A 323 -13.45 -39.54 22.60
C LYS A 323 -14.09 -40.65 23.45
N GLY A 324 -13.34 -41.71 23.78
CA GLY A 324 -13.70 -42.61 24.88
C GLY A 324 -15.02 -43.36 24.75
N SER A 325 -15.49 -43.64 23.54
CA SER A 325 -16.66 -44.52 23.33
C SER A 325 -16.42 -45.43 22.13
N ILE A 326 -15.90 -46.63 22.41
CA ILE A 326 -15.91 -47.77 21.50
C ILE A 326 -17.24 -48.50 21.71
N GLU A 327 -18.36 -47.83 21.47
CA GLU A 327 -19.65 -48.51 21.35
C GLU A 327 -20.34 -47.93 20.10
N SER A 328 -20.38 -48.75 19.04
CA SER A 328 -20.92 -48.51 17.69
C SER A 328 -19.98 -47.84 16.65
N LEU A 329 -19.06 -48.63 16.11
CA LEU A 329 -18.63 -48.46 14.72
C LEU A 329 -19.74 -49.04 13.81
N PRO A 330 -20.28 -48.31 12.83
CA PRO A 330 -21.13 -48.92 11.81
C PRO A 330 -20.28 -49.84 10.91
N ASP A 331 -20.75 -51.06 10.68
CA ASP A 331 -20.12 -52.12 9.86
C ASP A 331 -19.95 -51.79 8.35
N THR A 332 -20.04 -50.51 7.97
CA THR A 332 -20.00 -50.04 6.59
C THR A 332 -18.86 -49.05 6.37
N LEU A 333 -17.63 -49.52 6.53
CA LEU A 333 -16.49 -48.97 5.80
C LEU A 333 -16.28 -49.83 4.55
N GLU A 334 -17.16 -49.67 3.55
CA GLU A 334 -16.85 -50.10 2.19
C GLU A 334 -15.73 -49.20 1.66
N LEU A 335 -14.50 -49.71 1.76
CA LEU A 335 -13.38 -49.26 0.94
C LEU A 335 -13.77 -49.48 -0.53
N THR A 336 -14.13 -48.41 -1.23
CA THR A 336 -14.23 -48.40 -2.69
C THR A 336 -12.88 -48.82 -3.27
N ARG A 337 -12.79 -50.08 -3.72
CA ARG A 337 -11.65 -50.57 -4.50
C ARG A 337 -11.60 -49.79 -5.82
N PRO A 338 -10.44 -49.27 -6.24
CA PRO A 338 -10.30 -48.73 -7.58
C PRO A 338 -10.44 -49.88 -8.59
N GLY A 339 -11.36 -49.70 -9.54
CA GLY A 339 -11.64 -50.66 -10.60
C GLY A 339 -10.39 -50.95 -11.43
N ARG A 340 -10.10 -52.23 -11.62
CA ARG A 340 -9.20 -52.71 -12.67
C ARG A 340 -9.87 -52.43 -14.02
N HIS A 341 -9.37 -51.48 -14.77
CA HIS A 341 -9.55 -51.47 -16.22
C HIS A 341 -8.46 -52.36 -16.84
N LEU A 342 -8.92 -53.42 -17.52
CA LEU A 342 -8.16 -54.15 -18.55
C LEU A 342 -8.07 -53.30 -19.81
#